data_AF-A0A2V6ECY8-F1
#
_entry.id   AF-A0A2V6ECY8-F1
#
_cell.length_a   1.000
_cell.length_b   1.000
_cell.length_c   1.000
_cell.angle_alpha   90.00
_cell.angle_beta   90.00
_cell.angle_gamma   90.00
#
_symmetry.space_group_name_H-M   'P 1'
#
loop_
_entity.id
_entity.type
_entity.pdbx_description
1 polymer ?
#
loop_
_entity_poly.entity_id
_entity_poly.type
_entity_poly.pdbx_seq_one_letter_code
_entity_poly.pdbx_strand_id
1 'polypeptide(L)'
;MDEPFYAFYLNETGVDHPGADEVIGAGETDWRKIVAQLTGSIPNGARIFYQKQMTHHLLPKVSRDWLREVTNCFLIRDPAEVITSYIKKNREPTVEDLGFVQQVDIFDFLQRQTG
;
A
#
# COMPACT_ATOMS: atom_id res chain seq x y z
N MET A 1 9.51 -3.47 -6.43
CA MET A 1 8.13 -4.00 -6.58
C MET A 1 7.19 -2.83 -6.43
N ASP A 2 6.18 -2.76 -7.31
CA ASP A 2 5.25 -1.63 -7.35
C ASP A 2 3.87 -2.09 -6.86
N GLU A 3 3.35 -1.40 -5.85
CA GLU A 3 1.98 -1.52 -5.33
C GLU A 3 1.50 -2.98 -5.11
N PRO A 4 2.22 -3.78 -4.32
CA PRO A 4 2.02 -5.23 -4.22
C PRO A 4 0.64 -5.64 -3.70
N PHE A 5 -0.06 -4.77 -2.96
CA PHE A 5 -1.41 -5.01 -2.46
C PHE A 5 -2.53 -4.55 -3.40
N TYR A 6 -2.23 -4.02 -4.59
CA TYR A 6 -3.26 -3.41 -5.43
C TYR A 6 -4.30 -4.41 -5.95
N ALA A 7 -3.86 -5.56 -6.47
CA ALA A 7 -4.77 -6.63 -6.91
C ALA A 7 -5.62 -7.17 -5.76
N PHE A 8 -5.01 -7.40 -4.59
CA PHE A 8 -5.73 -7.73 -3.36
C PHE A 8 -6.77 -6.66 -2.99
N TYR A 9 -6.40 -5.38 -3.00
CA TYR A 9 -7.29 -4.27 -2.69
C TYR A 9 -8.50 -4.22 -3.62
N LEU A 10 -8.29 -4.32 -4.94
CA LEU A 10 -9.39 -4.33 -5.93
C LEU A 10 -10.31 -5.54 -5.71
N ASN A 11 -9.72 -6.72 -5.50
CA ASN A 11 -10.49 -7.96 -5.27
C ASN A 11 -11.35 -7.87 -4.00
N GLU A 12 -10.80 -7.33 -2.92
CA GLU A 12 -11.50 -7.27 -1.63
C GLU A 12 -12.51 -6.13 -1.51
N THR A 13 -12.30 -5.01 -2.22
CA THR A 13 -13.19 -3.85 -2.14
C THR A 13 -14.26 -3.85 -3.22
N GLY A 14 -13.99 -4.47 -4.38
CA GLY A 14 -14.88 -4.40 -5.54
C GLY A 14 -15.05 -2.98 -6.08
N VAL A 15 -14.11 -2.06 -5.78
CA VAL A 15 -14.17 -0.69 -6.29
C VAL A 15 -14.17 -0.69 -7.82
N ASP A 16 -15.03 0.12 -8.41
CA ASP A 16 -15.10 0.23 -9.87
C ASP A 16 -13.83 0.92 -10.38
N HIS A 17 -12.98 0.14 -11.03
CA HIS A 17 -11.73 0.61 -11.60
C HIS A 17 -11.57 0.07 -13.03
N PRO A 18 -11.28 0.93 -14.03
CA PRO A 18 -11.01 0.47 -15.39
C PRO A 18 -9.89 -0.57 -15.41
N GLY A 19 -10.16 -1.76 -15.96
CA GLY A 19 -9.18 -2.86 -16.02
C GLY A 19 -8.96 -3.61 -14.70
N ALA A 20 -9.86 -3.50 -13.72
CA ALA A 20 -9.74 -4.21 -12.45
C ALA A 20 -9.55 -5.73 -12.63
N ASP A 21 -10.32 -6.38 -13.51
CA ASP A 21 -10.23 -7.81 -13.76
C ASP A 21 -8.84 -8.23 -14.29
N GLU A 22 -8.23 -7.40 -15.14
CA GLU A 22 -6.88 -7.66 -15.67
C GLU A 22 -5.83 -7.54 -14.57
N VAL A 23 -5.94 -6.51 -13.72
CA VAL A 23 -5.03 -6.30 -12.58
C VAL A 23 -5.17 -7.44 -11.55
N ILE A 24 -6.40 -7.82 -11.22
CA ILE A 24 -6.70 -8.92 -10.30
C ILE A 24 -6.17 -10.24 -10.87
N GLY A 25 -6.40 -10.50 -12.16
CA GLY A 25 -5.97 -11.73 -12.82
C GLY A 25 -4.44 -11.86 -12.97
N ALA A 26 -3.73 -10.74 -13.08
CA ALA A 26 -2.27 -10.71 -13.18
C ALA A 26 -1.56 -10.65 -11.81
N GLY A 27 -2.24 -10.16 -10.77
CA GLY A 27 -1.67 -9.95 -9.43
C GLY A 27 -1.97 -11.07 -8.44
N GLU A 28 -1.41 -10.94 -7.24
CA GLU A 28 -1.72 -11.82 -6.11
C GLU A 28 -2.87 -11.21 -5.28
N THR A 29 -3.84 -12.06 -4.90
CA THR A 29 -5.02 -11.67 -4.13
C THR A 29 -5.03 -12.27 -2.72
N ASP A 30 -4.08 -13.13 -2.37
CA ASP A 30 -3.86 -13.55 -0.99
C ASP A 30 -2.80 -12.66 -0.32
N TRP A 31 -3.26 -11.78 0.58
CA TRP A 31 -2.37 -10.88 1.33
C TRP A 31 -1.28 -11.62 2.10
N ARG A 32 -1.49 -12.87 2.52
CA ARG A 32 -0.47 -13.64 3.24
C ARG A 32 0.70 -14.01 2.34
N LYS A 33 0.42 -14.36 1.08
CA LYS A 33 1.47 -14.63 0.08
C LYS A 33 2.20 -13.35 -0.30
N ILE A 34 1.47 -12.24 -0.43
CA ILE A 34 2.09 -10.92 -0.64
C ILE A 34 3.07 -10.63 0.50
N VAL A 35 2.63 -10.70 1.76
CA VAL A 35 3.51 -10.46 2.93
C VAL A 35 4.72 -11.40 2.92
N ALA A 36 4.52 -12.71 2.70
CA ALA A 36 5.61 -13.67 2.64
C ALA A 36 6.64 -13.35 1.53
N GLN A 37 6.20 -12.80 0.40
CA GLN A 37 7.09 -12.33 -0.66
C GLN A 37 7.84 -11.07 -0.24
N LEU A 38 7.17 -10.12 0.41
CA LEU A 38 7.76 -8.83 0.80
C LEU A 38 8.81 -8.97 1.91
N THR A 39 8.64 -9.94 2.82
CA THR A 39 9.60 -10.23 3.91
C THR A 39 10.52 -11.41 3.62
N GLY A 40 10.38 -12.04 2.45
CA GLY A 40 11.20 -13.16 2.02
C GLY A 40 12.59 -12.75 1.53
N SER A 41 13.28 -13.69 0.86
CA SER A 41 14.59 -13.43 0.29
C SER A 41 14.55 -12.32 -0.77
N ILE A 42 15.57 -11.47 -0.77
CA ILE A 42 15.71 -10.40 -1.76
C ILE A 42 15.83 -11.01 -3.17
N PRO A 43 14.96 -10.64 -4.12
CA PRO A 43 14.98 -11.19 -5.47
C PRO A 43 16.30 -10.88 -6.22
N ASN A 44 16.68 -11.77 -7.13
CA ASN A 44 17.74 -11.57 -8.11
C ASN A 44 19.13 -11.26 -7.52
N GLY A 45 19.40 -11.65 -6.27
CA GLY A 45 20.68 -11.40 -5.61
C GLY A 45 20.98 -9.91 -5.37
N ALA A 46 19.96 -9.04 -5.45
CA ALA A 46 20.11 -7.62 -5.17
C ALA A 46 20.43 -7.40 -3.68
N ARG A 47 21.01 -6.23 -3.35
CA ARG A 47 21.24 -5.83 -1.96
C ARG A 47 20.03 -5.15 -1.32
N ILE A 48 19.20 -4.51 -2.13
CA ILE A 48 18.04 -3.73 -1.68
C ILE A 48 16.84 -4.17 -2.49
N PHE A 49 15.77 -4.55 -1.79
CA PHE A 49 14.48 -4.81 -2.40
C PHE A 49 13.54 -3.62 -2.15
N TYR A 50 13.51 -2.66 -3.07
CA TYR A 50 12.63 -1.51 -2.95
C TYR A 50 11.17 -1.87 -3.23
N GLN A 51 10.26 -1.46 -2.34
CA GLN A 51 8.83 -1.76 -2.38
C GLN A 51 8.04 -0.44 -2.29
N LYS A 52 7.36 -0.04 -3.37
CA LYS A 52 6.50 1.15 -3.35
C LYS A 52 5.11 0.72 -2.88
N GLN A 53 4.67 1.24 -1.74
CA GLN A 53 3.37 0.93 -1.13
C GLN A 53 2.42 2.10 -1.26
N MET A 54 1.13 1.82 -1.40
CA MET A 54 0.05 2.80 -1.23
C MET A 54 -0.68 2.45 0.07
N THR A 55 -0.77 3.41 0.99
CA THR A 55 -1.27 3.16 2.34
C THR A 55 -2.73 2.70 2.35
N HIS A 56 -3.56 3.20 1.44
CA HIS A 56 -4.96 2.79 1.31
C HIS A 56 -5.15 1.39 0.71
N HIS A 57 -4.13 0.81 0.04
CA HIS A 57 -4.18 -0.60 -0.38
C HIS A 57 -3.98 -1.57 0.80
N LEU A 58 -3.40 -1.11 1.90
CA LEU A 58 -3.22 -1.93 3.11
C LEU A 58 -4.50 -1.96 3.93
N LEU A 59 -5.43 -2.85 3.56
CA LEU A 59 -6.72 -2.99 4.23
C LEU A 59 -6.58 -3.41 5.70
N PRO A 60 -7.52 -3.02 6.58
CA PRO A 60 -7.45 -3.31 8.03
C PRO A 60 -7.31 -4.80 8.40
N LYS A 61 -7.71 -5.72 7.49
CA LYS A 61 -7.58 -7.17 7.70
C LYS A 61 -6.16 -7.71 7.54
N VAL A 62 -5.26 -6.93 6.93
CA VAL A 62 -3.85 -7.29 6.76
C VAL A 62 -3.12 -6.94 8.05
N SER A 63 -2.42 -7.91 8.64
CA SER A 63 -1.59 -7.62 9.82
C SER A 63 -0.55 -6.55 9.47
N ARG A 64 -0.29 -5.61 10.37
CA ARG A 64 0.78 -4.60 10.23
C ARG A 64 2.13 -5.11 10.76
N ASP A 65 2.17 -6.28 11.39
CA ASP A 65 3.35 -6.82 12.06
C ASP A 65 4.58 -6.98 11.16
N TRP A 66 4.36 -7.32 9.88
CA TRP A 66 5.42 -7.51 8.90
C TRP A 66 6.18 -6.22 8.58
N LEU A 67 5.59 -5.05 8.83
CA LEU A 67 6.27 -3.77 8.64
C LEU A 67 7.50 -3.64 9.55
N ARG A 68 7.59 -4.44 10.63
CA ARG A 68 8.75 -4.48 11.52
C ARG A 68 9.96 -5.22 10.92
N GLU A 69 9.73 -6.01 9.88
CA GLU A 69 10.76 -6.83 9.23
C GLU A 69 11.46 -6.07 8.09
N VAL A 70 11.04 -4.83 7.82
CA VAL A 70 11.55 -4.00 6.74
C VAL A 70 11.93 -2.60 7.24
N THR A 71 12.77 -1.91 6.47
CA THR A 71 13.02 -0.48 6.68
C THR A 71 11.91 0.34 6.03
N ASN A 72 11.19 1.13 6.82
CA ASN A 72 10.07 1.93 6.36
C ASN A 72 10.49 3.38 6.07
N CYS A 73 10.11 3.90 4.90
CA CYS A 73 10.30 5.29 4.52
C CYS A 73 8.93 5.91 4.21
N PHE A 74 8.54 6.92 4.98
CA PHE A 74 7.29 7.65 4.76
C PHE A 74 7.54 8.83 3.84
N LEU A 75 6.93 8.81 2.65
CA LEU A 75 6.95 9.94 1.75
C LEU A 75 5.83 10.91 2.16
N ILE A 76 6.21 12.13 2.55
CA ILE A 76 5.28 13.18 2.95
C ILE A 76 5.29 14.30 1.92
N ARG A 77 4.12 14.92 1.73
CA ARG A 77 3.92 16.07 0.85
C ARG A 77 2.83 16.95 1.44
N ASP A 78 2.83 18.24 1.10
CA ASP A 78 1.76 19.16 1.46
C ASP A 78 0.38 18.58 1.02
N PRO A 79 -0.55 18.35 1.97
CA PRO A 79 -1.85 17.78 1.67
C PRO A 79 -2.65 18.57 0.63
N ALA A 80 -2.55 19.91 0.63
CA ALA A 80 -3.28 20.75 -0.32
C ALA A 80 -2.79 20.51 -1.75
N GLU A 81 -1.48 20.31 -1.95
CA GLU A 81 -0.93 19.95 -3.25
C GLU A 81 -1.35 18.54 -3.70
N VAL A 82 -1.37 17.59 -2.76
CA VAL A 82 -1.79 16.21 -3.05
C VAL A 82 -3.23 16.19 -3.52
N ILE A 83 -4.16 16.78 -2.74
CA ILE A 83 -5.59 16.86 -3.07
C ILE A 83 -5.79 17.53 -4.44
N THR A 84 -5.14 18.67 -4.67
CA THR A 84 -5.24 19.40 -5.94
C THR A 84 -4.77 18.55 -7.14
N SER A 85 -3.73 17.75 -6.97
CA SER A 85 -3.26 16.85 -8.02
C SER A 85 -4.15 15.61 -8.21
N TYR A 86 -4.75 15.13 -7.13
CA TYR A 86 -5.57 13.92 -7.10
C TYR A 86 -6.94 14.15 -7.75
N ILE A 87 -7.60 15.27 -7.46
CA ILE A 87 -8.91 15.63 -8.03
C ILE A 87 -8.87 15.73 -9.57
N LYS A 88 -7.70 16.04 -10.15
CA LYS A 88 -7.52 16.06 -11.62
C LYS A 88 -7.67 14.68 -12.26
N LYS A 89 -7.43 13.61 -11.50
CA LYS A 89 -7.46 12.22 -11.97
C LYS A 89 -8.71 11.47 -11.48
N ASN A 90 -9.11 11.69 -10.23
CA ASN A 90 -10.27 11.07 -9.60
C ASN A 90 -11.23 12.18 -9.16
N ARG A 91 -12.43 12.25 -9.76
CA ARG A 91 -13.31 13.43 -9.66
C ARG A 91 -13.89 13.67 -8.27
N GLU A 92 -14.07 12.63 -7.46
CA GLU A 92 -14.67 12.72 -6.12
C GLU A 92 -13.92 11.81 -5.14
N PRO A 93 -12.68 12.17 -4.74
CA PRO A 93 -11.90 11.36 -3.81
C PRO A 93 -12.43 11.47 -2.38
N THR A 94 -12.52 10.34 -1.69
CA THR A 94 -12.73 10.32 -0.24
C THR A 94 -11.42 10.64 0.50
N VAL A 95 -11.50 10.95 1.80
CA VAL A 95 -10.30 11.17 2.62
C VAL A 95 -9.46 9.89 2.72
N GLU A 96 -10.15 8.75 2.72
CA GLU A 96 -9.58 7.42 2.78
C GLU A 96 -8.78 7.09 1.50
N ASP A 97 -9.21 7.57 0.33
CA ASP A 97 -8.52 7.39 -0.95
C ASP A 97 -7.18 8.13 -1.03
N LEU A 98 -7.06 9.23 -0.26
CA LEU A 98 -5.81 9.99 -0.17
C LEU A 98 -4.74 9.25 0.66
N GLY A 99 -5.15 8.29 1.49
CA GLY A 99 -4.23 7.45 2.26
C GLY A 99 -3.60 8.11 3.48
N PHE A 100 -3.92 9.37 3.80
CA PHE A 100 -3.30 10.12 4.91
C PHE A 100 -3.63 9.51 6.28
N VAL A 101 -4.89 9.14 6.50
CA VAL A 101 -5.33 8.53 7.76
C VAL A 101 -4.56 7.22 7.99
N GLN A 102 -4.50 6.37 6.97
CA GLN A 102 -3.77 5.10 7.00
C GLN A 102 -2.27 5.32 7.18
N GLN A 103 -1.70 6.39 6.61
CA GLN A 103 -0.28 6.71 6.78
C GLN A 103 0.06 7.06 8.23
N VAL A 104 -0.76 7.89 8.88
CA VAL A 104 -0.62 8.23 10.31
C VAL A 104 -0.74 6.98 11.16
N ASP A 105 -1.77 6.17 10.91
CA ASP A 105 -2.01 4.89 11.57
C ASP A 105 -0.83 3.93 11.53
N ILE A 106 -0.19 3.82 10.36
CA ILE A 106 0.99 2.97 10.14
C ILE A 106 2.21 3.57 10.86
N PHE A 107 2.38 4.89 10.79
CA PHE A 107 3.44 5.59 11.50
C PHE A 107 3.33 5.40 13.01
N ASP A 108 2.16 5.64 13.60
CA ASP A 108 1.90 5.49 15.02
C ASP A 108 2.05 4.04 15.50
N PHE A 109 1.70 3.07 14.65
CA PHE A 109 1.95 1.66 14.92
C PHE A 109 3.45 1.37 15.02
N LEU A 110 4.25 1.84 14.06
CA LEU A 110 5.69 1.61 14.04
C LEU A 110 6.40 2.37 15.17
N GLN A 111 6.06 3.65 15.39
CA GLN A 111 6.62 4.48 16.44
C GLN A 111 6.45 3.83 17.82
N ARG A 112 5.25 3.34 18.14
CA ARG A 112 4.97 2.64 19.40
C ARG A 112 5.81 1.38 19.63
N GLN A 113 6.34 0.79 18.57
CA GLN A 113 7.15 -0.43 18.62
C GLN A 113 8.65 -0.12 18.65
N THR A 114 9.09 0.98 18.03
CA THR A 114 10.52 1.33 17.88
C THR A 114 11.03 2.39 18.85
N GLY A 115 10.14 3.12 19.53
CA GLY A 115 10.49 4.23 20.43
C GLY A 115 10.43 5.58 19.72
#